data_AF-A0A6G3SFK2-F1
#
_entry.id   AF-A0A6G3SFK2-F1
#
_cell.length_a   1.000
_cell.length_b   1.000
_cell.length_c   1.000
_cell.angle_alpha   90.00
_cell.angle_beta   90.00
_cell.angle_gamma   90.00
#
_symmetry.space_group_name_H-M   'P 1'
#
loop_
_entity.id
_entity.type
_entity.pdbx_description
1 polymer ?
#
loop_
_entity_poly.entity_id
_entity_poly.type
_entity_poly.pdbx_seq_one_letter_code
_entity_poly.pdbx_strand_id
1 'polypeptide(L)' 'GRMHHAALTGTAPGAVVAAGAEGSDELPLLADRPRVDGHETAYVCRHFVCDAPVTDVDRLGAILGAARD' A
#
# COMPACT_ATOMS: atom_id res chain seq x y z
N GLY A 1 -9.64 3.90 -0.99
CA GLY A 1 -10.68 2.88 -1.13
C GLY A 1 -10.33 1.68 -0.27
N ARG A 2 -10.66 0.47 -0.75
CA ARG A 2 -10.50 -0.76 0.06
C ARG A 2 -9.04 -1.07 0.36
N MET A 3 -8.14 -0.77 -0.58
CA MET A 3 -6.69 -0.93 -0.39
C MET A 3 -6.18 -0.05 0.77
N HIS A 4 -6.58 1.22 0.81
CA HIS A 4 -6.16 2.14 1.88
C HIS A 4 -6.69 1.70 3.25
N HIS A 5 -7.95 1.25 3.32
CA HIS A 5 -8.52 0.73 4.57
C HIS A 5 -7.72 -0.49 5.08
N ALA A 6 -7.46 -1.47 4.23
CA ALA A 6 -6.69 -2.66 4.61
C ALA A 6 -5.25 -2.34 5.07
N ALA A 7 -4.64 -1.30 4.49
CA ALA A 7 -3.33 -0.82 4.93
C ALA A 7 -3.37 -0.26 6.36
N LEU A 8 -4.40 0.54 6.69
CA LEU A 8 -4.57 1.17 8.00
C LEU A 8 -4.93 0.19 9.11
N THR A 9 -5.55 -0.94 8.79
CA THR A 9 -5.93 -1.99 9.76
C THR A 9 -4.85 -3.07 9.93
N GLY A 10 -3.71 -2.96 9.25
CA GLY A 10 -2.57 -3.86 9.40
C GLY A 10 -1.92 -3.77 10.79
N THR A 11 -1.25 -4.83 11.21
CA THR A 11 -0.62 -4.92 12.55
C THR A 11 0.91 -4.91 12.52
N ALA A 12 1.51 -4.78 11.32
CA ALA A 12 2.95 -4.69 11.12
C ALA A 12 3.57 -3.57 11.99
N PRO A 13 4.46 -3.88 12.95
CA PRO A 13 5.01 -2.89 13.86
C PRO A 13 5.77 -1.78 13.13
N GLY A 14 5.46 -0.52 13.45
CA GLY A 14 6.11 0.64 12.86
C GLY A 14 5.74 0.92 11.39
N ALA A 15 4.71 0.27 10.86
CA ALA A 15 4.20 0.57 9.52
C ALA A 15 3.62 1.99 9.46
N VAL A 16 3.94 2.70 8.38
CA VAL A 16 3.39 4.02 8.06
C VAL A 16 2.68 3.92 6.73
N VAL A 17 1.48 4.50 6.66
CA VAL A 17 0.66 4.51 5.44
C VAL A 17 0.69 5.90 4.84
N ALA A 18 1.11 5.98 3.58
CA ALA A 18 0.98 7.16 2.74
C ALA A 18 0.00 6.84 1.60
N ALA A 19 -0.99 7.70 1.40
CA ALA A 19 -2.01 7.51 0.38
C ALA A 19 -2.31 8.85 -0.30
N GLY A 20 -2.55 8.81 -1.61
CA GLY A 20 -2.82 9.99 -2.42
C GLY A 20 -3.53 9.61 -3.71
N ALA A 21 -4.05 10.62 -4.41
CA ALA A 21 -4.57 10.43 -5.76
C ALA A 21 -3.41 10.16 -6.73
N GLU A 22 -3.67 9.38 -7.78
CA GLU A 22 -2.70 9.15 -8.85
C GLU A 22 -2.31 10.48 -9.52
N GLY A 23 -1.00 10.69 -9.71
CA GLY A 23 -0.46 11.93 -10.28
C GLY A 23 -0.48 13.13 -9.33
N SER A 24 -0.79 12.94 -8.03
CA SER A 24 -0.64 13.99 -7.03
C SER A 24 0.83 14.16 -6.61
N ASP A 25 1.31 15.40 -6.60
CA ASP A 25 2.64 15.77 -6.14
C ASP A 25 2.70 16.13 -4.64
N GLU A 26 1.58 15.98 -3.91
CA GLU A 26 1.48 16.34 -2.48
C GLU A 26 2.43 15.50 -1.61
N LEU A 27 2.66 14.23 -2.00
CA LEU A 27 3.50 13.29 -1.28
C LEU A 27 4.60 12.77 -2.22
N PRO A 28 5.83 13.34 -2.16
CA PRO A 28 6.94 12.88 -2.99
C PRO A 28 7.26 11.38 -2.84
N LEU A 29 6.89 10.77 -1.70
CA LEU A 29 7.02 9.33 -1.46
C LEU A 29 6.22 8.46 -2.46
N LEU A 30 5.15 9.02 -3.04
CA LEU A 30 4.27 8.36 -4.01
C LEU A 30 4.70 8.60 -5.47
N ALA A 31 5.72 9.42 -5.71
CA ALA A 31 6.28 9.60 -7.05
C ALA A 31 6.74 8.25 -7.62
N ASP A 32 6.49 8.03 -8.91
CA ASP A 32 6.82 6.79 -9.64
C ASP A 32 6.20 5.51 -9.05
N ARG A 33 5.10 5.65 -8.30
CA ARG A 33 4.29 4.53 -7.77
C ARG A 33 2.88 4.55 -8.35
N PRO A 34 2.73 4.36 -9.68
CA PRO A 34 1.45 4.49 -10.36
C PRO A 34 0.48 3.35 -9.98
N ARG A 35 -0.76 3.49 -10.44
CA ARG A 35 -1.65 2.34 -10.45
C ARG A 35 -1.17 1.27 -11.44
N VAL A 36 -1.51 0.02 -11.16
CA VAL A 36 -1.24 -1.11 -12.06
C VAL A 36 -2.54 -1.50 -12.73
N ASP A 37 -2.58 -1.43 -14.05
CA ASP A 37 -3.77 -1.69 -14.89
C ASP A 37 -5.01 -0.91 -14.43
N GLY A 38 -4.81 0.30 -13.88
CA GLY A 38 -5.89 1.15 -13.36
C GLY A 38 -6.47 0.70 -12.02
N HIS A 39 -5.95 -0.34 -11.37
CA HIS A 39 -6.39 -0.83 -10.06
C HIS A 39 -5.80 -0.03 -8.88
N GLU A 40 -6.42 -0.10 -7.70
CA GLU A 40 -5.78 0.37 -6.47
C GLU A 40 -4.50 -0.46 -6.22
N THR A 41 -3.36 0.21 -6.05
CA THR A 41 -2.06 -0.44 -5.87
C THR A 41 -1.42 -0.02 -4.56
N ALA A 42 -0.89 -1.00 -3.82
CA ALA A 42 -0.05 -0.78 -2.65
C ALA A 42 1.40 -1.18 -2.94
N TYR A 43 2.33 -0.36 -2.46
CA TYR A 43 3.76 -0.62 -2.50
C TYR A 43 4.27 -0.78 -1.07
N VAL A 44 4.61 -2.00 -0.68
CA VAL A 44 5.11 -2.30 0.67
C VAL A 44 6.63 -2.26 0.64
N CYS A 45 7.21 -1.30 1.35
CA CYS A 45 8.65 -1.05 1.34
C CYS A 45 9.29 -1.40 2.69
N ARG A 46 10.41 -2.10 2.66
CA ARG A 46 11.22 -2.52 3.81
C ARG A 46 12.68 -2.18 3.52
N HIS A 47 13.37 -1.53 4.45
CA HIS A 47 14.78 -1.13 4.26
C HIS A 47 15.03 -0.39 2.92
N PHE A 48 14.18 0.58 2.59
CA PHE A 48 14.25 1.39 1.36
C PHE A 48 14.01 0.62 0.04
N VAL A 49 13.60 -0.65 0.12
CA VAL A 49 13.27 -1.47 -1.06
C VAL A 49 11.82 -1.90 -0.99
N CYS A 50 11.10 -1.79 -2.10
CA CYS A 50 9.72 -2.24 -2.17
C CYS A 50 9.65 -3.60 -2.85
N ASP A 51 8.74 -4.45 -2.37
CA ASP A 51 8.36 -5.67 -3.09
C ASP A 51 7.59 -5.31 -4.37
N ALA A 52 7.22 -6.34 -5.15
CA ALA A 52 6.34 -6.16 -6.30
C ALA A 52 5.02 -5.46 -5.89
N PRO A 53 4.45 -4.61 -6.77
CA PRO A 53 3.20 -3.92 -6.48
C PRO A 53 2.06 -4.91 -6.19
N VAL A 54 1.23 -4.59 -5.22
CA VAL A 54 0.10 -5.43 -4.80
C VAL A 54 -1.20 -4.74 -5.15
N THR A 55 -2.03 -5.39 -5.96
CA THR A 55 -3.37 -4.93 -6.36
C THR A 55 -4.51 -5.69 -5.68
N ASP A 56 -4.18 -6.76 -4.96
CA ASP A 56 -5.13 -7.59 -4.22
C ASP A 56 -5.12 -7.23 -2.72
N VAL A 57 -6.31 -6.95 -2.18
CA VAL A 57 -6.48 -6.47 -0.80
C VAL A 57 -6.17 -7.56 0.22
N ASP A 58 -6.56 -8.81 -0.05
CA ASP A 58 -6.31 -9.94 0.85
C ASP A 58 -4.81 -10.24 0.93
N ARG A 59 -4.12 -10.15 -0.22
CA ARG A 59 -2.67 -10.27 -0.28
C ARG A 59 -1.97 -9.17 0.54
N LEU A 60 -2.43 -7.93 0.45
CA LEU A 60 -1.91 -6.83 1.27
C LEU A 60 -2.12 -7.12 2.77
N GLY A 61 -3.32 -7.56 3.15
CA GLY A 61 -3.64 -7.93 4.54
C GLY A 61 -2.70 -9.01 5.07
N ALA A 62 -2.40 -10.03 4.26
CA ALA A 62 -1.43 -11.08 4.62
C ALA A 62 0.00 -10.56 4.79
N ILE A 63 0.41 -9.53 4.03
CA ILE A 63 1.74 -8.90 4.18
C ILE A 63 1.80 -8.10 5.49
N LEU A 64 0.73 -7.37 5.81
CA LEU A 64 0.68 -6.46 6.95
C LEU A 64 0.25 -7.13 8.26
N GLY A 65 -0.05 -8.42 8.24
CA GLY A 65 -0.50 -9.15 9.43
C GLY A 65 -1.89 -8.74 9.91
N ALA A 66 -2.77 -8.27 9.02
CA ALA A 66 -4.16 -8.02 9.38
C ALA A 66 -4.83 -9.33 9.79
N ALA A 67 -5.56 -9.33 10.91
CA ALA A 67 -6.37 -10.48 11.30
C ALA A 67 -7.44 -10.70 10.22
N ARG A 68 -7.56 -11.93 9.74
CA ARG A 68 -8.70 -12.34 8.90
C ARG A 68 -9.86 -12.59 9.86
N ASP A 69 -10.94 -11.83 9.71
CA ASP A 69 -12.25 -12.21 10.27
C ASP A 69 -12.83 -13.38 9.47
#